data_AF-A0A7T8INH1-F1
#
_entry.id   AF-A0A7T8INH1-F1
#
_cell.length_a   1.000
_cell.length_b   1.000
_cell.length_c   1.000
_cell.angle_alpha   90.00
_cell.angle_beta   90.00
_cell.angle_gamma   90.00
#
_symmetry.space_group_name_H-M   'P 1'
#
loop_
_entity.id
_entity.type
_entity.pdbx_description
1 polymer ?
#
loop_
_entity_poly.entity_id
_entity_poly.type
_entity_poly.pdbx_seq_one_letter_code
_entity_poly.pdbx_strand_id
1 'polypeptide(L)'
;MKQTNSQKKLTVERLLRVDGTEANLYRGEENIFFLADDKGCLLPIKDKEGATIYGIDTKAFAHLGGHFYGDKTHLYIRPERSGRWGVFPLVHGHLRILNEWYAFDERYLYSGMFGARRRIEGELRIPPGKGYYAVDSKHAYINSTRINNSCAASFIGLECDYARDASQVYFRGKAIEGADPDSFLSFNFNERTGLGFDAIDKYRGYNLGKADSNSAEIKDLQLFFSLYPGSEQTYSWLLNSKSSTDETEPCWQFLGDGFAVTEQAVYFTLPPFALAGESLQGNHAGRLQDKDKYQCLTELAPGKFQYLQQGYYLYDCQLYWRDLEDRYHFCALKLSKVNAATFTCIGGEYFTDGSKVICRGKILKGVQPDVVQLYSEYLLSDGLSLYYRGKKLSRVMLENFEYLGHHYFSIAGQLYRHDRELKNAKSQSVYQSNCRFISAECLALNNGRVIYRNLLQNKQLDGASLVVFNHYFAKDGKHVYCIDWNDRFHVIAEADPKTFHAPDFRQDVKLQQKGHDKQRTFDWRQLLPEPEYS
;
A
#
# COMPACT_ATOMS: atom_id res chain seq x y z
N MET A 1 -6.70 -67.50 -33.94
CA MET A 1 -7.56 -66.30 -34.09
C MET A 1 -6.66 -65.07 -34.02
N LYS A 2 -6.47 -64.36 -35.14
CA LYS A 2 -5.76 -63.08 -35.15
C LYS A 2 -6.67 -62.03 -34.49
N GLN A 3 -6.27 -61.48 -33.34
CA GLN A 3 -6.85 -60.22 -32.86
C GLN A 3 -6.35 -59.11 -33.79
N THR A 4 -7.20 -58.72 -34.73
CA THR A 4 -7.07 -57.49 -35.48
C THR A 4 -7.22 -56.32 -34.51
N ASN A 5 -6.11 -55.80 -34.00
CA ASN A 5 -6.06 -54.43 -33.47
C ASN A 5 -6.16 -53.49 -34.67
N SER A 6 -7.38 -53.23 -35.13
CA SER A 6 -7.64 -52.02 -35.91
C SER A 6 -7.50 -50.84 -34.95
N GLN A 7 -6.30 -50.29 -34.79
CA GLN A 7 -6.17 -48.91 -34.35
C GLN A 7 -6.83 -48.06 -35.42
N LYS A 8 -8.14 -47.80 -35.26
CA LYS A 8 -8.83 -46.78 -36.02
C LYS A 8 -8.02 -45.50 -35.82
N LYS A 9 -7.45 -45.01 -36.92
CA LYS A 9 -6.70 -43.77 -36.95
C LYS A 9 -7.73 -42.68 -36.69
N LEU A 10 -7.82 -42.21 -35.44
CA LEU A 10 -8.72 -41.13 -35.03
C LEU A 10 -8.53 -39.95 -35.99
N THR A 11 -9.51 -39.71 -36.85
CA THR A 11 -9.48 -38.54 -37.73
C THR A 11 -9.97 -37.36 -36.90
N VAL A 12 -9.03 -36.50 -36.50
CA VAL A 12 -9.30 -35.39 -35.59
C VAL A 12 -9.15 -34.07 -36.31
N GLU A 13 -10.18 -33.22 -36.24
CA GLU A 13 -10.17 -31.88 -36.83
C GLU A 13 -10.19 -30.81 -35.73
N ARG A 14 -9.35 -29.79 -35.86
CA ARG A 14 -9.33 -28.65 -34.92
C ARG A 14 -10.46 -27.68 -35.29
N LEU A 15 -11.33 -27.40 -34.33
CA LEU A 15 -12.54 -26.61 -34.60
C LEU A 15 -12.45 -25.16 -34.17
N LEU A 16 -11.81 -24.86 -33.03
CA LEU A 16 -11.83 -23.51 -32.45
C LEU A 16 -10.49 -23.16 -31.80
N ARG A 17 -10.11 -21.87 -31.92
CA ARG A 17 -9.02 -21.23 -31.17
C ARG A 17 -9.64 -19.94 -30.62
N VAL A 18 -9.96 -19.92 -29.33
CA VAL A 18 -10.71 -18.81 -28.73
C VAL A 18 -9.75 -17.81 -28.08
N ASP A 19 -10.06 -16.56 -28.30
CA ASP A 19 -9.20 -15.38 -28.25
C ASP A 19 -8.88 -15.00 -26.79
N GLY A 20 -7.90 -15.70 -26.21
CA GLY A 20 -7.25 -15.31 -24.95
C GLY A 20 -7.25 -16.35 -23.83
N THR A 21 -7.97 -17.47 -23.96
CA THR A 21 -7.89 -18.60 -23.03
C THR A 21 -7.59 -19.92 -23.74
N GLU A 22 -6.53 -20.59 -23.28
CA GLU A 22 -5.83 -21.70 -23.94
C GLU A 22 -6.63 -23.01 -24.01
N ALA A 23 -7.61 -23.15 -24.91
CA ALA A 23 -8.08 -24.49 -25.28
C ALA A 23 -8.23 -24.68 -26.78
N ASN A 24 -7.52 -25.69 -27.28
CA ASN A 24 -7.74 -26.23 -28.60
C ASN A 24 -8.82 -27.31 -28.49
N LEU A 25 -10.02 -27.01 -28.98
CA LEU A 25 -11.10 -27.97 -29.05
C LEU A 25 -11.05 -28.71 -30.39
N TYR A 26 -11.04 -30.03 -30.32
CA TYR A 26 -10.92 -30.90 -31.48
C TYR A 26 -12.12 -31.83 -31.60
N ARG A 27 -12.53 -32.15 -32.82
CA ARG A 27 -13.59 -33.12 -33.10
C ARG A 27 -13.00 -34.46 -33.49
N GLY A 28 -13.43 -35.54 -32.84
CA GLY A 28 -13.12 -36.91 -33.26
C GLY A 28 -14.33 -37.65 -33.84
N GLU A 29 -14.17 -38.95 -34.04
CA GLU A 29 -15.23 -39.84 -34.52
C GLU A 29 -16.40 -39.91 -33.50
N GLU A 30 -17.62 -40.22 -33.97
CA GLU A 30 -18.83 -40.37 -33.14
C GLU A 30 -19.33 -39.08 -32.45
N ASN A 31 -19.01 -37.91 -33.01
CA ASN A 31 -19.44 -36.60 -32.50
C ASN A 31 -18.92 -36.29 -31.07
N ILE A 32 -17.72 -36.79 -30.74
CA ILE A 32 -17.04 -36.52 -29.47
C ILE A 32 -16.06 -35.36 -29.66
N PHE A 33 -16.03 -34.44 -28.70
CA PHE A 33 -15.03 -33.36 -28.65
C PHE A 33 -13.87 -33.70 -27.71
N PHE A 34 -12.69 -33.20 -28.01
CA PHE A 34 -11.45 -33.42 -27.28
C PHE A 34 -10.77 -32.09 -26.95
N LEU A 35 -10.19 -32.01 -25.76
CA LEU A 35 -9.29 -30.94 -25.34
C LEU A 35 -7.86 -31.44 -25.40
N ALA A 36 -6.94 -30.65 -25.96
CA ALA A 36 -5.52 -30.90 -25.78
C ALA A 36 -5.08 -30.46 -24.37
N ASP A 37 -4.43 -31.34 -23.62
CA ASP A 37 -3.74 -30.97 -22.38
C ASP A 37 -2.41 -30.23 -22.66
N ASP A 38 -1.73 -29.79 -21.60
CA ASP A 38 -0.46 -29.06 -21.66
C ASP A 38 0.68 -29.86 -22.35
N LYS A 39 0.50 -31.17 -22.52
CA LYS A 39 1.43 -32.08 -23.19
C LYS A 39 1.00 -32.40 -24.63
N GLY A 40 -0.10 -31.80 -25.11
CA GLY A 40 -0.65 -32.00 -26.45
C GLY A 40 -1.47 -33.28 -26.60
N CYS A 41 -1.78 -33.99 -25.52
CA CYS A 41 -2.61 -35.19 -25.57
C CYS A 41 -4.09 -34.80 -25.67
N LEU A 42 -4.82 -35.46 -26.57
CA LEU A 42 -6.25 -35.24 -26.77
C LEU A 42 -7.07 -36.06 -25.76
N LEU A 43 -7.78 -35.38 -24.86
CA LEU A 43 -8.66 -35.98 -23.88
C LEU A 43 -10.13 -35.69 -24.24
N PRO A 44 -11.01 -36.70 -24.28
CA PRO A 44 -12.42 -36.46 -24.55
C PRO A 44 -13.02 -35.58 -23.45
N ILE A 45 -13.91 -34.68 -23.84
CA ILE A 45 -14.61 -33.85 -22.86
C ILE A 45 -15.51 -34.72 -21.98
N LYS A 46 -15.50 -34.40 -20.69
CA LYS A 46 -16.21 -35.16 -19.66
C LYS A 46 -17.19 -34.28 -18.93
N ASP A 47 -18.31 -34.86 -18.52
CA ASP A 47 -19.29 -34.21 -17.65
C ASP A 47 -18.77 -34.12 -16.19
N LYS A 48 -19.62 -33.61 -15.30
CA LYS A 48 -19.30 -33.45 -13.87
C LYS A 48 -19.01 -34.76 -13.17
N GLU A 49 -19.70 -35.82 -13.56
CA GLU A 49 -19.55 -37.18 -13.05
C GLU A 49 -18.27 -37.84 -13.59
N GLY A 50 -17.70 -37.30 -14.66
CA GLY A 50 -16.47 -37.77 -15.29
C GLY A 50 -16.72 -38.73 -16.46
N ALA A 51 -17.98 -38.88 -16.89
CA ALA A 51 -18.34 -39.66 -18.07
C ALA A 51 -18.05 -38.85 -19.33
N THR A 52 -17.70 -39.55 -20.41
CA THR A 52 -17.47 -38.91 -21.72
C THR A 52 -18.81 -38.42 -22.26
N ILE A 53 -18.82 -37.19 -22.79
CA ILE A 53 -20.01 -36.59 -23.38
C ILE A 53 -20.13 -37.05 -24.84
N TYR A 54 -21.25 -37.69 -25.17
CA TYR A 54 -21.56 -38.18 -26.51
C TYR A 54 -22.74 -37.42 -27.12
N GLY A 55 -22.91 -37.56 -28.44
CA GLY A 55 -24.13 -37.10 -29.13
C GLY A 55 -24.24 -35.58 -29.34
N ILE A 56 -23.11 -34.87 -29.32
CA ILE A 56 -23.05 -33.42 -29.54
C ILE A 56 -23.36 -33.13 -31.01
N ASP A 57 -24.27 -32.22 -31.32
CA ASP A 57 -24.50 -31.80 -32.71
C ASP A 57 -23.33 -30.94 -33.17
N THR A 58 -22.33 -31.59 -33.76
CA THR A 58 -21.08 -30.97 -34.20
C THR A 58 -21.26 -29.90 -35.28
N LYS A 59 -22.40 -29.85 -35.98
CA LYS A 59 -22.67 -28.80 -36.97
C LYS A 59 -23.28 -27.55 -36.33
N ALA A 60 -24.00 -27.72 -35.23
CA ALA A 60 -24.64 -26.62 -34.51
C ALA A 60 -23.83 -26.16 -33.30
N PHE A 61 -22.79 -26.91 -32.91
CA PHE A 61 -21.95 -26.56 -31.77
C PHE A 61 -21.23 -25.23 -31.98
N ALA A 62 -21.49 -24.28 -31.10
CA ALA A 62 -20.95 -22.93 -31.19
C ALA A 62 -20.54 -22.40 -29.80
N HIS A 63 -19.57 -21.49 -29.80
CA HIS A 63 -19.27 -20.66 -28.63
C HIS A 63 -20.32 -19.56 -28.52
N LEU A 64 -20.98 -19.49 -27.36
CA LEU A 64 -22.06 -18.54 -27.10
C LEU A 64 -21.55 -17.28 -26.38
N GLY A 65 -20.34 -17.31 -25.82
CA GLY A 65 -19.70 -16.24 -25.06
C GLY A 65 -19.16 -16.74 -23.71
N GLY A 66 -18.02 -16.20 -23.26
CA GLY A 66 -17.38 -16.60 -22.00
C GLY A 66 -17.16 -18.11 -21.89
N HIS A 67 -17.69 -18.71 -20.82
CA HIS A 67 -17.60 -20.16 -20.56
C HIS A 67 -18.70 -21.01 -21.22
N PHE A 68 -19.58 -20.41 -22.03
CA PHE A 68 -20.80 -21.05 -22.53
C PHE A 68 -20.68 -21.47 -23.99
N TYR A 69 -21.09 -22.70 -24.28
CA TYR A 69 -21.15 -23.31 -25.61
C TYR A 69 -22.49 -24.01 -25.76
N GLY A 70 -23.01 -24.16 -26.97
CA GLY A 70 -24.28 -24.85 -27.16
C GLY A 70 -24.41 -25.47 -28.53
N ASP A 71 -25.32 -26.43 -28.62
CA ASP A 71 -25.82 -26.99 -29.88
C ASP A 71 -27.35 -26.90 -29.94
N LYS A 72 -28.01 -27.63 -30.84
CA LYS A 72 -29.49 -27.59 -30.98
C LYS A 72 -30.24 -28.07 -29.75
N THR A 73 -29.61 -28.86 -28.89
CA THR A 73 -30.24 -29.66 -27.84
C THR A 73 -29.67 -29.40 -26.45
N HIS A 74 -28.42 -28.96 -26.34
CA HIS A 74 -27.71 -28.84 -25.08
C HIS A 74 -26.89 -27.56 -24.97
N LEU A 75 -26.86 -27.04 -23.74
CA LEU A 75 -25.89 -26.05 -23.27
C LEU A 75 -24.74 -26.80 -22.59
N TYR A 76 -23.52 -26.44 -22.98
CA TYR A 76 -22.26 -26.94 -22.46
C TYR A 76 -21.51 -25.79 -21.77
N ILE A 77 -21.10 -25.99 -20.53
CA ILE A 77 -20.39 -24.97 -19.75
C ILE A 77 -19.00 -25.50 -19.41
N ARG A 78 -17.97 -24.84 -19.94
CA ARG A 78 -16.57 -25.16 -19.64
C ARG A 78 -16.18 -24.49 -18.33
N PRO A 79 -15.95 -25.24 -17.23
CA PRO A 79 -15.49 -24.62 -15.99
C PRO A 79 -14.03 -24.21 -16.08
N GLU A 80 -13.71 -23.09 -15.43
CA GLU A 80 -12.34 -22.57 -15.37
C GLU A 80 -11.40 -23.52 -14.61
N ARG A 81 -11.86 -24.17 -13.53
CA ARG A 81 -10.97 -24.88 -12.59
C ARG A 81 -10.97 -26.41 -12.68
N SER A 82 -12.05 -27.04 -13.12
CA SER A 82 -12.21 -28.50 -12.94
C SER A 82 -12.07 -29.32 -14.23
N GLY A 83 -12.07 -28.68 -15.41
CA GLY A 83 -12.08 -29.36 -16.72
C GLY A 83 -13.30 -30.24 -17.00
N ARG A 84 -14.27 -30.33 -16.06
CA ARG A 84 -15.47 -31.17 -16.13
C ARG A 84 -16.71 -30.36 -16.48
N TRP A 85 -17.21 -30.54 -17.69
CA TRP A 85 -18.20 -29.67 -18.29
C TRP A 85 -19.57 -29.84 -17.63
N GLY A 86 -20.27 -28.72 -17.45
CA GLY A 86 -21.70 -28.74 -17.16
C GLY A 86 -22.47 -29.02 -18.44
N VAL A 87 -23.35 -30.02 -18.44
CA VAL A 87 -24.20 -30.35 -19.59
C VAL A 87 -25.66 -30.22 -19.18
N PHE A 88 -26.39 -29.35 -19.86
CA PHE A 88 -27.79 -29.09 -19.55
C PHE A 88 -28.62 -29.10 -20.83
N PRO A 89 -29.86 -29.63 -20.80
CA PRO A 89 -30.76 -29.48 -21.93
C PRO A 89 -30.97 -28.00 -22.22
N LEU A 90 -30.78 -27.62 -23.49
CA LEU A 90 -31.11 -26.30 -23.98
C LEU A 90 -32.62 -26.27 -24.21
N VAL A 91 -33.35 -25.86 -23.18
CA VAL A 91 -34.78 -25.58 -23.32
C VAL A 91 -34.89 -24.42 -24.32
N HIS A 92 -35.81 -24.51 -25.30
CA HIS A 92 -36.02 -23.47 -26.31
C HIS A 92 -36.68 -22.22 -25.71
N GLY A 93 -36.02 -21.64 -24.71
CA GLY A 93 -36.19 -20.31 -24.18
C GLY A 93 -34.99 -19.46 -24.57
N HIS A 94 -35.11 -18.15 -24.45
CA HIS A 94 -34.07 -17.24 -24.90
C HIS A 94 -32.91 -17.26 -23.89
N LEU A 95 -31.90 -18.11 -24.11
CA LEU A 95 -30.65 -18.06 -23.35
C LEU A 95 -30.02 -16.68 -23.52
N ARG A 96 -29.79 -15.98 -22.41
CA ARG A 96 -29.16 -14.67 -22.35
C ARG A 96 -27.81 -14.80 -21.65
N ILE A 97 -26.74 -14.41 -22.34
CA ILE A 97 -25.40 -14.30 -21.74
C ILE A 97 -25.33 -12.96 -21.02
N LEU A 98 -25.13 -13.01 -19.70
CA LEU A 98 -25.09 -11.82 -18.86
C LEU A 98 -23.67 -11.24 -18.79
N ASN A 99 -22.67 -12.11 -18.63
CA ASN A 99 -21.25 -11.79 -18.73
C ASN A 99 -20.46 -13.08 -18.98
N GLU A 100 -19.13 -13.01 -18.93
CA GLU A 100 -18.25 -14.17 -19.10
C GLU A 100 -18.62 -15.36 -18.19
N TRP A 101 -19.10 -15.07 -16.98
CA TRP A 101 -19.32 -16.03 -15.90
C TRP A 101 -20.77 -16.44 -15.71
N TYR A 102 -21.74 -15.72 -16.27
CA TYR A 102 -23.16 -16.02 -16.10
C TYR A 102 -23.96 -15.96 -17.39
N ALA A 103 -24.84 -16.94 -17.53
CA ALA A 103 -25.91 -16.97 -18.50
C ALA A 103 -27.20 -17.37 -17.79
N PHE A 104 -28.36 -17.04 -18.36
CA PHE A 104 -29.63 -17.47 -17.81
C PHE A 104 -30.69 -17.65 -18.88
N ASP A 105 -31.68 -18.49 -18.58
CA ASP A 105 -32.95 -18.57 -19.32
C ASP A 105 -34.10 -18.18 -18.37
N GLU A 106 -35.35 -18.41 -18.77
CA GLU A 106 -36.53 -18.04 -17.99
C GLU A 106 -36.66 -18.83 -16.66
N ARG A 107 -35.85 -19.88 -16.45
CA ARG A 107 -35.96 -20.79 -15.31
C ARG A 107 -34.66 -20.96 -14.54
N TYR A 108 -33.51 -20.81 -15.17
CA TYR A 108 -32.21 -21.21 -14.63
C TYR A 108 -31.14 -20.13 -14.83
N LEU A 109 -30.37 -19.91 -13.77
CA LEU A 109 -29.05 -19.28 -13.79
C LEU A 109 -27.98 -20.34 -14.04
N TYR A 110 -27.05 -20.06 -14.94
CA TYR A 110 -25.90 -20.87 -15.28
C TYR A 110 -24.61 -20.14 -14.90
N SER A 111 -23.67 -20.82 -14.25
CA SER A 111 -22.36 -20.27 -13.87
C SER A 111 -21.23 -20.97 -14.60
N GLY A 112 -20.41 -20.16 -15.28
CA GLY A 112 -19.17 -20.54 -15.94
C GLY A 112 -18.15 -21.13 -14.96
N MET A 113 -17.97 -20.51 -13.78
CA MET A 113 -16.93 -20.89 -12.82
C MET A 113 -16.98 -22.36 -12.39
N PHE A 114 -18.18 -22.91 -12.24
CA PHE A 114 -18.38 -24.31 -11.80
C PHE A 114 -19.15 -25.18 -12.78
N GLY A 115 -19.55 -24.67 -13.96
CA GLY A 115 -20.43 -25.38 -14.88
C GLY A 115 -21.76 -25.81 -14.23
N ALA A 116 -22.32 -24.98 -13.36
CA ALA A 116 -23.48 -25.32 -12.53
C ALA A 116 -24.71 -24.50 -12.90
N ARG A 117 -25.91 -25.07 -12.74
CA ARG A 117 -27.17 -24.35 -12.88
C ARG A 117 -27.98 -24.29 -11.59
N ARG A 118 -28.76 -23.23 -11.41
CA ARG A 118 -29.72 -23.09 -10.30
C ARG A 118 -31.01 -22.46 -10.77
N ARG A 119 -32.14 -22.89 -10.21
CA ARG A 119 -33.46 -22.33 -10.54
C ARG A 119 -33.59 -20.90 -9.99
N ILE A 120 -34.20 -20.01 -10.76
CA ILE A 120 -34.45 -18.60 -10.44
C ILE A 120 -35.93 -18.24 -10.60
N GLU A 121 -36.36 -17.12 -10.02
CA GLU A 121 -37.71 -16.57 -10.15
C GLU A 121 -37.66 -15.17 -10.78
N GLY A 122 -37.87 -15.11 -12.09
CA GLY A 122 -37.88 -13.86 -12.87
C GLY A 122 -36.59 -13.61 -13.63
N GLU A 123 -36.48 -12.41 -14.21
CA GLU A 123 -35.29 -12.01 -14.96
C GLU A 123 -34.10 -11.73 -14.02
N LEU A 124 -32.90 -12.11 -14.46
CA LEU A 124 -31.65 -11.77 -13.78
C LEU A 124 -31.03 -10.51 -14.37
N ARG A 125 -30.39 -9.75 -13.48
CA ARG A 125 -29.59 -8.58 -13.84
C ARG A 125 -28.28 -8.56 -13.07
N ILE A 126 -27.32 -7.78 -13.58
CA ILE A 126 -26.08 -7.48 -12.85
C ILE A 126 -26.41 -6.38 -11.82
N PRO A 127 -26.13 -6.58 -10.52
CA PRO A 127 -26.25 -5.51 -9.54
C PRO A 127 -25.18 -4.43 -9.78
N PRO A 128 -25.39 -3.18 -9.33
CA PRO A 128 -24.36 -2.15 -9.38
C PRO A 128 -23.08 -2.59 -8.66
N GLY A 129 -21.94 -2.04 -9.07
CA GLY A 129 -20.64 -2.25 -8.42
C GLY A 129 -19.74 -3.26 -9.14
N LYS A 130 -18.89 -3.96 -8.38
CA LYS A 130 -17.85 -4.86 -8.88
C LYS A 130 -18.09 -6.32 -8.48
N GLY A 131 -17.32 -7.24 -9.06
CA GLY A 131 -17.39 -8.67 -8.77
C GLY A 131 -18.42 -9.44 -9.60
N TYR A 132 -18.51 -10.75 -9.35
CA TYR A 132 -19.26 -11.72 -10.16
C TYR A 132 -20.61 -12.07 -9.52
N TYR A 133 -21.48 -11.08 -9.36
CA TYR A 133 -22.81 -11.24 -8.75
C TYR A 133 -23.95 -11.12 -9.76
N ALA A 134 -25.08 -11.74 -9.45
CA ALA A 134 -26.34 -11.57 -10.18
C ALA A 134 -27.50 -11.44 -9.19
N VAL A 135 -28.56 -10.74 -9.56
CA VAL A 135 -29.76 -10.58 -8.72
C VAL A 135 -31.02 -10.85 -9.55
N ASP A 136 -32.00 -11.52 -8.94
CA ASP A 136 -33.37 -11.60 -9.48
C ASP A 136 -34.28 -10.60 -8.75
N SER A 137 -35.60 -10.81 -8.81
CA SER A 137 -36.58 -9.95 -8.14
C SER A 137 -36.52 -10.01 -6.60
N LYS A 138 -35.90 -11.03 -6.01
CA LYS A 138 -35.94 -11.33 -4.57
C LYS A 138 -34.58 -11.61 -3.94
N HIS A 139 -33.62 -12.17 -4.68
CA HIS A 139 -32.38 -12.71 -4.13
C HIS A 139 -31.15 -12.32 -4.95
N ALA A 140 -30.01 -12.27 -4.26
CA ALA A 140 -28.70 -12.21 -4.88
C ALA A 140 -28.05 -13.59 -4.99
N TYR A 141 -27.16 -13.72 -5.95
CA TYR A 141 -26.47 -14.95 -6.31
C TYR A 141 -24.98 -14.70 -6.54
N ILE A 142 -24.17 -15.63 -6.06
CA ILE A 142 -22.74 -15.75 -6.39
C ILE A 142 -22.42 -17.21 -6.71
N ASN A 143 -21.72 -17.45 -7.80
CA ASN A 143 -21.36 -18.76 -8.32
C ASN A 143 -22.53 -19.75 -8.39
N SER A 144 -23.67 -19.31 -8.94
CA SER A 144 -24.93 -20.06 -8.96
C SER A 144 -25.46 -20.47 -7.58
N THR A 145 -24.97 -19.84 -6.50
CA THR A 145 -25.44 -20.05 -5.14
C THR A 145 -26.21 -18.83 -4.68
N ARG A 146 -27.47 -19.04 -4.26
CA ARG A 146 -28.30 -18.02 -3.64
C ARG A 146 -27.65 -17.58 -2.33
N ILE A 147 -27.50 -16.27 -2.18
CA ILE A 147 -27.08 -15.63 -0.94
C ILE A 147 -28.31 -15.56 -0.04
N ASN A 148 -28.25 -16.25 1.10
CA ASN A 148 -29.37 -16.31 2.03
C ASN A 148 -29.62 -14.94 2.67
N ASN A 149 -30.89 -14.60 2.86
CA ASN A 149 -31.34 -13.35 3.47
C ASN A 149 -30.77 -12.08 2.80
N SER A 150 -30.47 -12.14 1.50
CA SER A 150 -30.04 -10.97 0.72
C SER A 150 -31.22 -10.14 0.24
N CYS A 151 -31.04 -8.83 0.17
CA CYS A 151 -31.99 -7.88 -0.40
C CYS A 151 -31.58 -7.47 -1.82
N ALA A 152 -32.13 -8.15 -2.84
CA ALA A 152 -31.81 -7.90 -4.24
C ALA A 152 -32.01 -6.44 -4.70
N ALA A 153 -32.94 -5.72 -4.10
CA ALA A 153 -33.22 -4.32 -4.44
C ALA A 153 -32.07 -3.37 -4.09
N SER A 154 -31.32 -3.66 -3.02
CA SER A 154 -30.23 -2.81 -2.50
C SER A 154 -28.85 -3.45 -2.63
N PHE A 155 -28.75 -4.61 -3.29
CA PHE A 155 -27.53 -5.36 -3.39
C PHE A 155 -26.51 -4.67 -4.31
N ILE A 156 -25.29 -4.52 -3.81
CA ILE A 156 -24.15 -3.91 -4.48
C ILE A 156 -22.97 -4.88 -4.39
N GLY A 157 -22.42 -5.24 -5.55
CA GLY A 157 -21.19 -6.02 -5.61
C GLY A 157 -19.96 -5.14 -5.32
N LEU A 158 -18.97 -5.68 -4.63
CA LEU A 158 -17.75 -4.97 -4.25
C LEU A 158 -16.49 -5.72 -4.75
N GLU A 159 -15.30 -5.15 -4.50
CA GLU A 159 -14.03 -5.79 -4.84
C GLU A 159 -13.78 -7.05 -4.01
N CYS A 160 -12.84 -7.88 -4.48
CA CYS A 160 -12.28 -8.99 -3.68
C CYS A 160 -13.31 -9.95 -3.08
N ASP A 161 -14.32 -10.31 -3.87
CA ASP A 161 -15.43 -11.20 -3.46
C ASP A 161 -16.30 -10.68 -2.30
N TYR A 162 -16.27 -9.37 -2.02
CA TYR A 162 -17.22 -8.74 -1.10
C TYR A 162 -18.48 -8.28 -1.83
N ALA A 163 -19.56 -8.13 -1.08
CA ALA A 163 -20.79 -7.46 -1.49
C ALA A 163 -21.52 -6.94 -0.27
N ARG A 164 -22.45 -6.02 -0.46
CA ARG A 164 -23.35 -5.57 0.60
C ARG A 164 -24.76 -5.37 0.08
N ASP A 165 -25.72 -5.38 0.99
CA ASP A 165 -27.03 -4.79 0.79
C ASP A 165 -27.32 -3.79 1.90
N ALA A 166 -28.54 -3.23 1.96
CA ALA A 166 -28.90 -2.24 2.98
C ALA A 166 -28.84 -2.76 4.43
N SER A 167 -28.71 -4.07 4.64
CA SER A 167 -28.77 -4.71 5.97
C SER A 167 -27.49 -5.44 6.36
N GLN A 168 -26.74 -5.97 5.38
CA GLN A 168 -25.67 -6.93 5.63
C GLN A 168 -24.53 -6.79 4.63
N VAL A 169 -23.35 -7.24 5.07
CA VAL A 169 -22.17 -7.42 4.22
C VAL A 169 -21.91 -8.91 4.03
N TYR A 170 -21.44 -9.28 2.86
CA TYR A 170 -21.16 -10.64 2.45
C TYR A 170 -19.72 -10.77 1.96
N PHE A 171 -19.09 -11.89 2.30
CA PHE A 171 -17.88 -12.36 1.65
C PHE A 171 -18.14 -13.73 1.01
N ARG A 172 -17.95 -13.84 -0.31
CA ARG A 172 -18.24 -15.05 -1.09
C ARG A 172 -19.65 -15.60 -0.86
N GLY A 173 -20.61 -14.71 -0.67
CA GLY A 173 -22.03 -15.03 -0.44
C GLY A 173 -22.39 -15.50 0.98
N LYS A 174 -21.46 -15.41 1.93
CA LYS A 174 -21.74 -15.63 3.36
C LYS A 174 -21.81 -14.29 4.07
N ALA A 175 -22.86 -14.08 4.87
CA ALA A 175 -23.01 -12.88 5.68
C ALA A 175 -21.87 -12.80 6.71
N ILE A 176 -21.33 -11.60 6.88
CA ILE A 176 -20.29 -11.28 7.84
C ILE A 176 -20.98 -10.67 9.07
N GLU A 177 -20.98 -11.40 10.18
CA GLU A 177 -21.66 -10.97 11.39
C GLU A 177 -21.04 -9.69 11.97
N GLY A 178 -21.90 -8.73 12.30
CA GLY A 178 -21.52 -7.46 12.92
C GLY A 178 -20.89 -6.43 11.99
N ALA A 179 -20.59 -6.76 10.72
CA ALA A 179 -20.10 -5.81 9.74
C ALA A 179 -21.11 -4.69 9.50
N ASP A 180 -20.62 -3.46 9.38
CA ASP A 180 -21.48 -2.30 9.14
C ASP A 180 -21.62 -2.05 7.62
N PRO A 181 -22.79 -2.36 7.02
CA PRO A 181 -22.98 -2.24 5.59
C PRO A 181 -22.90 -0.80 5.08
N ASP A 182 -23.25 0.21 5.89
CA ASP A 182 -23.30 1.60 5.44
C ASP A 182 -21.90 2.17 5.23
N SER A 183 -20.96 1.74 6.06
CA SER A 183 -19.55 2.17 6.03
C SER A 183 -18.59 1.18 5.35
N PHE A 184 -19.10 0.05 4.82
CA PHE A 184 -18.24 -1.03 4.32
C PHE A 184 -17.54 -0.66 3.00
N LEU A 185 -16.23 -0.87 2.96
CA LEU A 185 -15.35 -0.59 1.82
C LEU A 185 -14.42 -1.79 1.57
N SER A 186 -14.22 -2.17 0.31
CA SER A 186 -13.29 -3.23 -0.10
C SER A 186 -12.30 -2.71 -1.12
N PHE A 187 -11.08 -3.24 -1.12
CA PHE A 187 -9.96 -2.76 -1.93
C PHE A 187 -9.41 -3.86 -2.83
N ASN A 188 -8.90 -3.50 -3.99
CA ASN A 188 -8.24 -4.47 -4.88
C ASN A 188 -6.92 -4.96 -4.26
N PHE A 189 -6.63 -6.26 -4.29
CA PHE A 189 -5.36 -6.84 -3.82
C PHE A 189 -4.11 -6.21 -4.44
N ASN A 190 -4.23 -5.63 -5.64
CA ASN A 190 -3.13 -4.96 -6.34
C ASN A 190 -2.92 -3.50 -5.90
N GLU A 191 -3.88 -2.92 -5.18
CA GLU A 191 -3.79 -1.57 -4.63
C GLU A 191 -3.19 -1.65 -3.22
N ARG A 192 -1.94 -1.18 -3.08
CA ARG A 192 -1.29 -1.09 -1.77
C ARG A 192 -1.92 0.05 -0.97
N THR A 193 -3.04 -0.23 -0.30
CA THR A 193 -3.67 0.71 0.65
C THR A 193 -2.82 0.99 1.88
N GLY A 194 -1.78 0.17 2.13
CA GLY A 194 -0.90 0.27 3.29
C GLY A 194 -1.53 -0.19 4.61
N LEU A 195 -2.82 -0.55 4.60
CA LEU A 195 -3.58 -0.94 5.78
C LEU A 195 -3.50 -2.44 6.11
N GLY A 196 -3.06 -3.29 5.17
CA GLY A 196 -2.95 -4.74 5.39
C GLY A 196 -4.30 -5.47 5.48
N PHE A 197 -5.39 -4.82 5.06
CA PHE A 197 -6.74 -5.38 4.98
C PHE A 197 -7.28 -5.32 3.55
N ASP A 198 -8.05 -6.32 3.13
CA ASP A 198 -8.74 -6.34 1.84
C ASP A 198 -10.12 -5.65 1.88
N ALA A 199 -10.65 -5.38 3.08
CA ALA A 199 -11.80 -4.53 3.31
C ALA A 199 -11.81 -3.92 4.71
N ILE A 200 -12.63 -2.90 4.95
CA ILE A 200 -12.83 -2.24 6.24
C ILE A 200 -14.29 -1.80 6.39
N ASP A 201 -14.72 -1.59 7.63
CA ASP A 201 -15.85 -0.73 7.99
C ASP A 201 -15.39 0.28 9.05
N LYS A 202 -16.27 1.16 9.55
CA LYS A 202 -15.89 2.17 10.56
C LYS A 202 -15.38 1.57 11.89
N TYR A 203 -15.56 0.28 12.11
CA TYR A 203 -15.21 -0.43 13.33
C TYR A 203 -14.11 -1.48 13.14
N ARG A 204 -13.90 -2.02 11.93
CA ARG A 204 -13.13 -3.25 11.73
C ARG A 204 -12.40 -3.27 10.42
N GLY A 205 -11.29 -4.00 10.40
CA GLY A 205 -10.60 -4.45 9.20
C GLY A 205 -11.05 -5.86 8.87
N TYR A 206 -10.94 -6.21 7.59
CA TYR A 206 -11.32 -7.51 7.09
C TYR A 206 -10.22 -8.07 6.21
N ASN A 207 -9.99 -9.37 6.36
CA ASN A 207 -9.14 -10.17 5.48
C ASN A 207 -9.88 -11.45 5.13
N LEU A 208 -10.26 -11.61 3.86
CA LEU A 208 -10.99 -12.75 3.34
C LEU A 208 -12.27 -13.05 4.16
N GLY A 209 -13.02 -11.99 4.49
CA GLY A 209 -14.25 -12.03 5.27
C GLY A 209 -14.07 -12.18 6.78
N LYS A 210 -12.83 -12.26 7.28
CA LYS A 210 -12.56 -12.34 8.72
C LYS A 210 -12.31 -10.96 9.30
N ALA A 211 -13.11 -10.60 10.30
CA ALA A 211 -12.99 -9.33 11.00
C ALA A 211 -11.77 -9.30 11.94
N ASP A 212 -11.08 -8.17 11.96
CA ASP A 212 -10.11 -7.76 12.96
C ASP A 212 -10.54 -6.39 13.52
N SER A 213 -10.62 -6.30 14.84
CA SER A 213 -10.98 -5.07 15.57
C SER A 213 -9.87 -4.57 16.48
N ASN A 214 -8.75 -5.30 16.57
CA ASN A 214 -7.76 -5.12 17.62
C ASN A 214 -6.41 -4.60 17.11
N SER A 215 -6.18 -4.62 15.80
CA SER A 215 -4.99 -4.04 15.21
C SER A 215 -4.88 -2.54 15.52
N ALA A 216 -3.65 -2.02 15.52
CA ALA A 216 -3.41 -0.61 15.80
C ALA A 216 -4.09 0.26 14.74
N GLU A 217 -4.01 -0.16 13.49
CA GLU A 217 -4.57 0.48 12.31
C GLU A 217 -6.10 0.66 12.41
N ILE A 218 -6.80 -0.33 13.00
CA ILE A 218 -8.25 -0.25 13.18
C ILE A 218 -8.65 0.63 14.36
N LYS A 219 -7.86 0.65 15.44
CA LYS A 219 -8.10 1.60 16.54
C LYS A 219 -7.90 3.04 16.08
N ASP A 220 -6.93 3.27 15.21
CA ASP A 220 -6.67 4.59 14.62
C ASP A 220 -7.82 5.02 13.70
N LEU A 221 -8.36 4.10 12.88
CA LEU A 221 -9.54 4.35 12.04
C LEU A 221 -10.82 4.60 12.85
N GLN A 222 -11.05 3.84 13.91
CA GLN A 222 -12.17 4.06 14.83
C GLN A 222 -12.10 5.45 15.47
N LEU A 223 -10.91 5.87 15.90
CA LEU A 223 -10.69 7.21 16.44
C LEU A 223 -10.99 8.29 15.39
N PHE A 224 -10.55 8.11 14.14
CA PHE A 224 -10.87 9.01 13.03
C PHE A 224 -12.38 9.21 12.85
N PHE A 225 -13.16 8.13 12.71
CA PHE A 225 -14.62 8.24 12.53
C PHE A 225 -15.33 8.81 13.78
N SER A 226 -14.76 8.62 14.97
CA SER A 226 -15.29 9.23 16.20
C SER A 226 -15.10 10.75 16.23
N LEU A 227 -14.00 11.24 15.65
CA LEU A 227 -13.67 12.67 15.58
C LEU A 227 -14.38 13.37 14.41
N TYR A 228 -14.72 12.63 13.34
CA TYR A 228 -15.34 13.14 12.12
C TYR A 228 -16.58 12.34 11.71
N PRO A 229 -17.71 12.45 12.44
CA PRO A 229 -18.96 11.77 12.08
C PRO A 229 -19.47 12.21 10.70
N GLY A 230 -19.82 11.27 9.81
CA GLY A 230 -20.30 11.57 8.45
C GLY A 230 -19.20 11.60 7.38
N SER A 231 -17.93 11.37 7.74
CA SER A 231 -16.79 11.35 6.82
C SER A 231 -16.64 10.02 6.05
N GLU A 232 -17.51 9.03 6.25
CA GLU A 232 -17.44 7.69 5.66
C GLU A 232 -17.48 7.74 4.12
N GLN A 233 -18.35 8.60 3.56
CA GLN A 233 -18.43 8.80 2.12
C GLN A 233 -17.22 9.56 1.56
N THR A 234 -16.64 10.47 2.35
CA THR A 234 -15.43 11.23 1.97
C THR A 234 -14.21 10.32 1.99
N TYR A 235 -14.13 9.41 2.96
CA TYR A 235 -13.09 8.39 3.08
C TYR A 235 -13.22 7.32 1.99
N SER A 236 -14.46 6.93 1.65
CA SER A 236 -14.78 6.08 0.50
C SER A 236 -14.39 6.74 -0.83
N TRP A 237 -14.69 8.02 -1.01
CA TRP A 237 -14.29 8.80 -2.18
C TRP A 237 -12.76 8.89 -2.31
N LEU A 238 -12.05 9.13 -1.19
CA LEU A 238 -10.59 9.20 -1.11
C LEU A 238 -9.89 7.91 -1.55
N LEU A 239 -10.54 6.77 -1.31
CA LEU A 239 -9.99 5.44 -1.63
C LEU A 239 -10.44 4.94 -3.02
N ASN A 240 -11.56 5.45 -3.55
CA ASN A 240 -12.12 5.04 -4.85
C ASN A 240 -11.82 6.02 -5.99
N SER A 241 -11.19 7.17 -5.73
CA SER A 241 -10.89 8.16 -6.76
C SER A 241 -9.71 7.73 -7.64
N LYS A 242 -9.99 6.86 -8.62
CA LYS A 242 -9.41 6.92 -9.96
C LYS A 242 -10.41 6.45 -11.01
N SER A 243 -10.96 7.39 -11.78
CA SER A 243 -11.28 7.28 -13.21
C SER A 243 -12.23 8.42 -13.62
N SER A 244 -11.74 9.66 -13.61
CA SER A 244 -12.31 10.68 -14.50
C SER A 244 -11.21 11.19 -15.40
N THR A 245 -11.12 10.58 -16.59
CA THR A 245 -10.51 11.21 -17.76
C THR A 245 -11.51 12.25 -18.26
N ASP A 246 -11.57 13.40 -17.58
CA ASP A 246 -12.16 14.60 -18.18
C ASP A 246 -11.05 15.65 -18.29
N GLU A 247 -10.85 16.07 -19.53
CA GLU A 247 -9.80 16.97 -19.98
C GLU A 247 -10.11 18.40 -19.54
N THR A 248 -9.43 18.83 -18.49
CA THR A 248 -8.69 20.11 -18.39
C THR A 248 -7.74 19.91 -17.24
N GLU A 249 -6.47 19.59 -17.51
CA GLU A 249 -5.48 19.44 -16.45
C GLU A 249 -5.32 20.79 -15.72
N PRO A 250 -5.63 20.87 -14.41
CA PRO A 250 -5.43 22.11 -13.68
C PRO A 250 -3.93 22.41 -13.59
N CYS A 251 -3.55 23.68 -13.74
CA CYS A 251 -2.15 24.09 -13.55
C CYS A 251 -1.78 23.94 -12.06
N TRP A 252 -0.86 23.02 -11.76
CA TRP A 252 -0.41 22.75 -10.39
C TRP A 252 0.76 23.65 -10.00
N GLN A 253 0.68 24.24 -8.82
CA GLN A 253 1.79 24.89 -8.14
C GLN A 253 2.14 24.13 -6.86
N PHE A 254 3.36 23.62 -6.76
CA PHE A 254 3.85 22.90 -5.58
C PHE A 254 4.51 23.88 -4.62
N LEU A 255 4.12 23.81 -3.34
CA LEU A 255 4.48 24.82 -2.35
C LEU A 255 5.55 24.33 -1.37
N GLY A 256 5.58 23.03 -1.07
CA GLY A 256 6.51 22.41 -0.10
C GLY A 256 5.77 21.58 0.95
N ASP A 257 6.49 20.71 1.68
CA ASP A 257 5.94 19.81 2.71
C ASP A 257 4.70 19.00 2.29
N GLY A 258 4.58 18.67 1.00
CA GLY A 258 3.45 17.93 0.45
C GLY A 258 2.24 18.80 0.05
N PHE A 259 2.28 20.12 0.22
CA PHE A 259 1.24 21.03 -0.26
C PHE A 259 1.37 21.36 -1.74
N ALA A 260 0.23 21.37 -2.43
CA ALA A 260 0.09 21.86 -3.79
C ALA A 260 -1.20 22.66 -3.94
N VAL A 261 -1.28 23.55 -4.91
CA VAL A 261 -2.45 24.37 -5.18
C VAL A 261 -2.74 24.42 -6.67
N THR A 262 -4.02 24.45 -7.02
CA THR A 262 -4.52 24.74 -8.36
C THR A 262 -5.39 26.01 -8.31
N GLU A 263 -5.87 26.48 -9.45
CA GLU A 263 -6.86 27.57 -9.49
C GLU A 263 -8.14 27.25 -8.70
N GLN A 264 -8.46 25.96 -8.51
CA GLN A 264 -9.74 25.52 -7.96
C GLN A 264 -9.64 25.03 -6.51
N ALA A 265 -8.51 24.43 -6.10
CA ALA A 265 -8.38 23.82 -4.78
C ALA A 265 -6.94 23.76 -4.26
N VAL A 266 -6.81 23.59 -2.94
CA VAL A 266 -5.55 23.25 -2.27
C VAL A 266 -5.50 21.73 -2.08
N TYR A 267 -4.31 21.16 -2.19
CA TYR A 267 -4.05 19.73 -2.11
C TYR A 267 -2.92 19.43 -1.12
N PHE A 268 -2.91 18.20 -0.59
CA PHE A 268 -1.86 17.71 0.31
C PHE A 268 -1.54 16.22 0.10
N THR A 269 -0.27 15.81 0.21
CA THR A 269 0.15 14.41 0.01
C THR A 269 -0.30 13.45 1.12
N LEU A 270 -0.79 12.26 0.77
CA LEU A 270 -1.22 11.25 1.75
C LEU A 270 -0.04 10.56 2.49
N PRO A 271 -0.19 10.20 3.78
CA PRO A 271 0.89 9.69 4.64
C PRO A 271 1.64 8.42 4.22
N PRO A 272 1.06 7.39 3.56
CA PRO A 272 1.84 6.18 3.26
C PRO A 272 2.95 6.43 2.22
N PHE A 273 2.90 7.54 1.48
CA PHE A 273 3.86 7.84 0.41
C PHE A 273 4.92 8.88 0.81
N ALA A 274 4.70 9.65 1.88
CA ALA A 274 5.69 10.54 2.47
C ALA A 274 6.84 9.76 3.17
N LEU A 275 6.60 8.50 3.54
CA LEU A 275 7.57 7.63 4.21
C LEU A 275 8.61 7.00 3.26
N ALA A 276 8.55 7.26 1.95
CA ALA A 276 9.54 6.75 0.98
C ALA A 276 10.88 7.51 0.97
N GLY A 277 11.16 8.34 1.99
CA GLY A 277 12.49 8.95 2.18
C GLY A 277 12.95 9.88 1.06
N GLU A 278 12.06 10.28 0.16
CA GLU A 278 12.38 11.26 -0.87
C GLU A 278 12.18 12.66 -0.26
N SER A 279 13.30 13.28 0.11
CA SER A 279 13.41 14.72 0.25
C SER A 279 12.71 15.38 -0.94
N LEU A 280 11.55 16.00 -0.72
CA LEU A 280 10.84 16.81 -1.71
C LEU A 280 11.57 18.13 -2.03
N GLN A 281 12.81 18.30 -1.57
CA GLN A 281 13.72 19.34 -2.05
C GLN A 281 14.45 18.82 -3.30
N GLY A 282 13.82 18.98 -4.47
CA GLY A 282 14.51 18.75 -5.73
C GLY A 282 13.58 18.68 -6.92
N ASN A 283 13.77 19.61 -7.86
CA ASN A 283 13.16 19.67 -9.20
C ASN A 283 13.01 18.29 -9.85
N HIS A 284 11.88 17.62 -9.68
CA HIS A 284 11.54 16.38 -10.39
C HIS A 284 10.16 16.52 -11.01
N ALA A 285 10.07 17.41 -11.99
CA ALA A 285 8.89 17.59 -12.83
C ALA A 285 8.46 16.31 -13.58
N GLY A 286 9.31 15.28 -13.60
CA GLY A 286 9.08 14.00 -14.31
C GLY A 286 8.42 12.87 -13.50
N ARG A 287 8.08 13.07 -12.21
CA ARG A 287 7.31 12.08 -11.40
C ARG A 287 5.91 12.57 -11.02
N LEU A 288 5.47 13.66 -11.66
CA LEU A 288 4.29 14.48 -11.33
C LEU A 288 2.94 13.98 -11.90
N GLN A 289 2.84 12.73 -12.37
CA GLN A 289 1.62 12.26 -13.06
C GLN A 289 0.61 11.50 -12.17
N ASP A 290 0.90 11.31 -10.89
CA ASP A 290 0.07 10.46 -10.02
C ASP A 290 -0.80 11.31 -9.08
N LYS A 291 -1.92 11.83 -9.61
CA LYS A 291 -2.92 12.66 -8.88
C LYS A 291 -3.37 12.00 -7.57
N ASP A 292 -3.37 10.67 -7.50
CA ASP A 292 -3.81 9.86 -6.36
C ASP A 292 -3.00 10.02 -5.09
N LYS A 293 -1.78 10.55 -5.21
CA LYS A 293 -0.92 10.78 -4.04
C LYS A 293 -1.33 12.02 -3.27
N TYR A 294 -2.22 12.85 -3.82
CA TYR A 294 -2.64 14.14 -3.28
C TYR A 294 -4.15 14.15 -2.97
N GLN A 295 -4.50 14.48 -1.73
CA GLN A 295 -5.87 14.71 -1.29
C GLN A 295 -6.28 16.15 -1.57
N CYS A 296 -7.46 16.33 -2.19
CA CYS A 296 -8.09 17.62 -2.38
C CYS A 296 -8.68 18.15 -1.06
N LEU A 297 -8.23 19.32 -0.60
CA LEU A 297 -8.76 20.04 0.56
C LEU A 297 -9.71 21.13 0.05
N THR A 298 -10.93 20.75 -0.29
CA THR A 298 -11.96 21.66 -0.85
C THR A 298 -12.42 22.75 0.13
N GLU A 299 -12.17 22.58 1.43
CA GLU A 299 -12.47 23.60 2.46
C GLU A 299 -11.53 24.81 2.40
N LEU A 300 -10.37 24.69 1.74
CA LEU A 300 -9.37 25.74 1.65
C LEU A 300 -9.41 26.40 0.27
N ALA A 301 -10.03 27.58 0.18
CA ALA A 301 -10.02 28.37 -1.04
C ALA A 301 -8.58 28.81 -1.42
N PRO A 302 -8.09 28.49 -2.64
CA PRO A 302 -6.72 28.81 -3.08
C PRO A 302 -6.29 30.26 -2.85
N GLY A 303 -7.14 31.22 -3.21
CA GLY A 303 -6.85 32.65 -3.06
C GLY A 303 -6.74 33.15 -1.61
N LYS A 304 -7.09 32.32 -0.64
CA LYS A 304 -6.98 32.61 0.80
C LYS A 304 -5.87 31.80 1.49
N PHE A 305 -5.21 30.91 0.76
CA PHE A 305 -4.20 30.00 1.28
C PHE A 305 -2.80 30.51 0.99
N GLN A 306 -1.95 30.49 2.01
CA GLN A 306 -0.53 30.82 1.86
C GLN A 306 0.31 29.82 2.64
N TYR A 307 1.10 29.02 1.92
CA TYR A 307 2.09 28.14 2.54
C TYR A 307 3.25 28.96 3.12
N LEU A 308 3.73 28.54 4.30
CA LEU A 308 4.92 29.10 4.93
C LEU A 308 6.06 28.10 4.82
N GLN A 309 6.20 27.19 5.80
CA GLN A 309 7.11 26.03 5.80
C GLN A 309 6.92 25.18 7.07
N GLN A 310 7.52 23.98 7.11
CA GLN A 310 7.46 23.04 8.24
C GLN A 310 6.02 22.74 8.68
N GLY A 311 5.12 22.59 7.70
CA GLY A 311 3.69 22.34 7.92
C GLY A 311 2.87 23.55 8.38
N TYR A 312 3.47 24.74 8.52
CA TYR A 312 2.73 25.97 8.81
C TYR A 312 2.17 26.61 7.54
N TYR A 313 0.93 27.10 7.63
CA TYR A 313 0.27 27.84 6.57
C TYR A 313 -0.76 28.84 7.12
N LEU A 314 -1.07 29.86 6.33
CA LEU A 314 -2.18 30.76 6.57
C LEU A 314 -3.39 30.35 5.75
N TYR A 315 -4.56 30.44 6.36
CA TYR A 315 -5.85 30.37 5.66
C TYR A 315 -6.77 31.46 6.18
N ASP A 316 -7.25 32.33 5.29
CA ASP A 316 -8.12 33.47 5.65
C ASP A 316 -7.50 34.34 6.77
N CYS A 317 -6.19 34.63 6.63
CA CYS A 317 -5.36 35.36 7.60
C CYS A 317 -5.24 34.70 8.99
N GLN A 318 -5.65 33.44 9.14
CA GLN A 318 -5.51 32.66 10.37
C GLN A 318 -4.36 31.66 10.23
N LEU A 319 -3.61 31.46 11.30
CA LEU A 319 -2.45 30.58 11.30
C LEU A 319 -2.83 29.14 11.69
N TYR A 320 -2.36 28.22 10.88
CA TYR A 320 -2.53 26.78 11.06
C TYR A 320 -1.18 26.07 11.03
N TRP A 321 -1.11 24.96 11.75
CA TRP A 321 0.04 24.07 11.73
C TRP A 321 -0.40 22.63 11.54
N ARG A 322 0.26 21.92 10.63
CA ARG A 322 0.09 20.49 10.42
C ARG A 322 1.38 19.77 10.84
N ASP A 323 1.23 18.69 11.59
CA ASP A 323 2.36 17.81 11.90
C ASP A 323 2.68 16.95 10.67
N LEU A 324 3.91 17.05 10.19
CA LEU A 324 4.38 16.34 8.99
C LEU A 324 4.79 14.88 9.29
N GLU A 325 5.05 14.55 10.55
CA GLU A 325 5.39 13.20 10.97
C GLU A 325 4.17 12.40 11.42
N ASP A 326 3.04 13.08 11.51
CA ASP A 326 1.81 12.51 11.98
C ASP A 326 1.09 11.74 10.87
N ARG A 327 1.13 10.42 11.01
CA ARG A 327 0.54 9.49 10.04
C ARG A 327 -0.99 9.47 10.07
N TYR A 328 -1.61 10.11 11.07
CA TYR A 328 -3.03 9.94 11.40
C TYR A 328 -3.79 11.25 11.57
N HIS A 329 -3.10 12.35 11.92
CA HIS A 329 -3.76 13.65 12.11
C HIS A 329 -3.71 14.49 10.84
N PHE A 330 -4.71 14.31 9.98
CA PHE A 330 -5.00 15.17 8.81
C PHE A 330 -5.44 16.60 9.18
N CYS A 331 -5.40 16.93 10.47
CA CYS A 331 -6.15 18.03 11.07
C CYS A 331 -5.16 19.12 11.41
N ALA A 332 -5.21 20.23 10.68
CA ALA A 332 -4.35 21.35 10.99
C ALA A 332 -4.81 22.01 12.30
N LEU A 333 -3.87 22.17 13.22
CA LEU A 333 -4.07 22.87 14.46
C LEU A 333 -4.17 24.38 14.18
N LYS A 334 -5.33 24.98 14.45
CA LYS A 334 -5.50 26.43 14.43
C LYS A 334 -4.78 27.07 15.63
N LEU A 335 -3.84 27.97 15.37
CA LEU A 335 -3.04 28.65 16.38
C LEU A 335 -3.66 30.00 16.76
N SER A 336 -4.72 29.98 17.57
CA SER A 336 -5.49 31.18 17.93
C SER A 336 -4.81 32.15 18.91
N LYS A 337 -3.72 31.74 19.56
CA LYS A 337 -2.97 32.56 20.55
C LYS A 337 -1.64 33.11 20.00
N VAL A 338 -1.48 33.06 18.68
CA VAL A 338 -0.26 33.43 17.97
C VAL A 338 -0.62 34.54 16.98
N ASN A 339 0.19 35.59 16.92
CA ASN A 339 -0.02 36.65 15.94
C ASN A 339 0.42 36.20 14.54
N ALA A 340 -0.54 35.92 13.67
CA ALA A 340 -0.28 35.48 12.31
C ALA A 340 0.46 36.52 11.45
N ALA A 341 0.25 37.83 11.71
CA ALA A 341 0.82 38.90 10.88
C ALA A 341 2.34 39.07 11.08
N THR A 342 2.85 38.69 12.24
CA THR A 342 4.26 38.77 12.61
C THR A 342 4.91 37.39 12.69
N PHE A 343 4.24 36.36 12.16
CA PHE A 343 4.72 34.98 12.25
C PHE A 343 5.86 34.72 11.27
N THR A 344 7.05 34.46 11.79
CA THR A 344 8.28 34.26 11.02
C THR A 344 9.07 33.07 11.53
N CYS A 345 9.90 32.50 10.68
CA CYS A 345 10.81 31.43 11.07
C CYS A 345 12.03 31.97 11.81
N ILE A 346 12.40 31.31 12.90
CA ILE A 346 13.72 31.48 13.54
C ILE A 346 14.73 30.57 12.84
N GLY A 347 14.35 29.32 12.59
CA GLY A 347 15.10 28.32 11.84
C GLY A 347 14.69 26.90 12.24
N GLY A 348 14.80 25.95 11.29
CA GLY A 348 14.34 24.59 11.51
C GLY A 348 12.87 24.52 11.92
N GLU A 349 12.58 23.80 13.01
CA GLU A 349 11.22 23.63 13.55
C GLU A 349 10.75 24.79 14.44
N TYR A 350 11.52 25.88 14.58
CA TYR A 350 11.25 27.00 15.49
C TYR A 350 10.83 28.28 14.76
N PHE A 351 9.75 28.87 15.26
CA PHE A 351 9.10 30.06 14.73
C PHE A 351 8.82 31.06 15.84
N THR A 352 8.53 32.30 15.47
CA THR A 352 8.09 33.35 16.39
C THR A 352 6.95 34.15 15.80
N ASP A 353 6.08 34.69 16.66
CA ASP A 353 5.14 35.75 16.31
C ASP A 353 5.65 37.15 16.70
N GLY A 354 6.95 37.30 16.94
CA GLY A 354 7.58 38.50 17.49
C GLY A 354 7.47 38.63 19.01
N SER A 355 6.60 37.87 19.67
CA SER A 355 6.41 37.91 21.15
C SER A 355 6.59 36.56 21.83
N LYS A 356 6.40 35.47 21.10
CA LYS A 356 6.44 34.09 21.60
C LYS A 356 7.31 33.26 20.68
N VAL A 357 7.89 32.21 21.22
CA VAL A 357 8.54 31.15 20.44
C VAL A 357 7.60 29.96 20.32
N ILE A 358 7.46 29.44 19.10
CA ILE A 358 6.56 28.36 18.72
C ILE A 358 7.40 27.26 18.08
N CYS A 359 7.17 26.01 18.50
CA CYS A 359 7.77 24.84 17.88
C CYS A 359 6.70 23.75 17.75
N ARG A 360 6.56 23.17 16.56
CA ARG A 360 5.56 22.13 16.25
C ARG A 360 4.14 22.45 16.79
N GLY A 361 3.64 23.63 16.45
CA GLY A 361 2.32 24.13 16.89
C GLY A 361 2.20 24.45 18.38
N LYS A 362 3.25 24.32 19.18
CA LYS A 362 3.22 24.56 20.64
C LYS A 362 4.00 25.82 21.01
N ILE A 363 3.38 26.66 21.83
CA ILE A 363 4.02 27.85 22.41
C ILE A 363 4.97 27.42 23.54
N LEU A 364 6.23 27.83 23.44
CA LEU A 364 7.23 27.66 24.50
C LEU A 364 7.02 28.73 25.57
N LYS A 365 6.39 28.35 26.69
CA LYS A 365 6.05 29.28 27.77
C LYS A 365 7.31 29.88 28.40
N GLY A 366 7.35 31.21 28.49
CA GLY A 366 8.42 31.96 29.14
C GLY A 366 9.68 32.16 28.30
N VAL A 367 9.69 31.69 27.05
CA VAL A 367 10.82 31.88 26.12
C VAL A 367 10.58 33.13 25.29
N GLN A 368 11.49 34.10 25.38
CA GLN A 368 11.42 35.33 24.61
C GLN A 368 12.23 35.21 23.30
N PRO A 369 11.70 35.64 22.14
CA PRO A 369 12.38 35.46 20.85
C PRO A 369 13.70 36.21 20.69
N ASP A 370 13.93 37.27 21.44
CA ASP A 370 15.12 38.15 21.37
C ASP A 370 16.37 37.53 22.01
N VAL A 371 16.20 36.54 22.90
CA VAL A 371 17.29 35.90 23.63
C VAL A 371 17.60 34.48 23.16
N VAL A 372 16.92 33.99 22.11
CA VAL A 372 17.11 32.60 21.66
C VAL A 372 18.31 32.44 20.74
N GLN A 373 19.00 31.31 20.90
CA GLN A 373 20.07 30.87 20.02
C GLN A 373 19.72 29.49 19.44
N LEU A 374 19.75 29.39 18.11
CA LEU A 374 19.54 28.14 17.39
C LEU A 374 20.90 27.44 17.14
N TYR A 375 21.02 26.18 17.55
CA TYR A 375 22.21 25.36 17.30
C TYR A 375 22.02 24.36 16.17
N SER A 376 20.77 23.92 15.96
CA SER A 376 20.39 23.04 14.86
C SER A 376 18.92 23.19 14.54
N GLU A 377 18.44 22.54 13.47
CA GLU A 377 17.03 22.54 13.10
C GLU A 377 16.08 21.99 14.19
N TYR A 378 16.63 21.31 15.22
CA TYR A 378 15.87 20.74 16.34
C TYR A 378 16.26 21.32 17.71
N LEU A 379 17.39 22.03 17.85
CA LEU A 379 17.94 22.43 19.15
C LEU A 379 18.04 23.95 19.30
N LEU A 380 17.33 24.49 20.30
CA LEU A 380 17.27 25.91 20.62
C LEU A 380 17.63 26.14 22.10
N SER A 381 18.30 27.24 22.40
CA SER A 381 18.50 27.75 23.76
C SER A 381 17.83 29.10 23.95
N ASP A 382 17.39 29.40 25.17
CA ASP A 382 16.94 30.74 25.61
C ASP A 382 17.96 31.44 26.51
N GLY A 383 19.22 30.94 26.56
CA GLY A 383 20.27 31.42 27.45
C GLY A 383 20.20 30.88 28.88
N LEU A 384 19.11 30.20 29.27
CA LEU A 384 18.96 29.56 30.60
C LEU A 384 18.67 28.07 30.51
N SER A 385 18.16 27.61 29.37
CA SER A 385 17.64 26.27 29.15
C SER A 385 17.83 25.87 27.70
N LEU A 386 17.81 24.55 27.47
CA LEU A 386 17.83 23.95 26.14
C LEU A 386 16.48 23.31 25.84
N TYR A 387 16.08 23.42 24.58
CA TYR A 387 14.84 22.90 24.04
C TYR A 387 15.19 22.04 22.83
N TYR A 388 14.84 20.76 22.88
CA TYR A 388 14.97 19.84 21.74
C TYR A 388 13.58 19.53 21.19
N ARG A 389 13.30 19.91 19.94
CA ARG A 389 11.96 19.92 19.30
C ARG A 389 10.87 20.51 20.21
N GLY A 390 11.21 21.62 20.87
CA GLY A 390 10.33 22.31 21.82
C GLY A 390 10.19 21.68 23.21
N LYS A 391 10.75 20.49 23.46
CA LYS A 391 10.78 19.88 24.80
C LYS A 391 11.91 20.51 25.62
N LYS A 392 11.54 21.15 26.73
CA LYS A 392 12.50 21.70 27.70
C LYS A 392 13.27 20.59 28.39
N LEU A 393 14.60 20.66 28.34
CA LEU A 393 15.49 19.75 29.06
C LEU A 393 15.77 20.34 30.46
N SER A 394 15.06 19.86 31.49
CA SER A 394 15.17 20.38 32.85
C SER A 394 16.45 19.89 33.56
N ARG A 395 17.27 20.85 34.06
CA ARG A 395 18.50 20.74 34.92
C ARG A 395 19.75 21.42 34.38
N VAL A 396 19.68 22.02 33.19
CA VAL A 396 20.88 22.51 32.50
C VAL A 396 21.11 23.98 32.81
N MET A 397 21.91 24.29 33.84
CA MET A 397 22.72 25.50 33.72
C MET A 397 23.66 25.28 32.53
N LEU A 398 23.76 26.25 31.63
CA LEU A 398 24.60 26.17 30.41
C LEU A 398 26.10 26.08 30.71
N GLU A 399 26.51 25.95 31.98
CA GLU A 399 27.90 25.74 32.35
C GLU A 399 28.42 24.48 31.65
N ASN A 400 29.33 24.70 30.69
CA ASN A 400 29.94 23.66 29.86
C ASN A 400 28.96 22.96 28.89
N PHE A 401 28.00 23.69 28.32
CA PHE A 401 27.27 23.22 27.14
C PHE A 401 28.18 23.24 25.90
N GLU A 402 28.14 22.17 25.12
CA GLU A 402 28.88 22.06 23.86
C GLU A 402 28.00 21.40 22.80
N TYR A 403 27.77 22.09 21.68
CA TYR A 403 27.07 21.50 20.54
C TYR A 403 28.05 20.69 19.69
N LEU A 404 27.77 19.41 19.46
CA LEU A 404 28.67 18.47 18.79
C LEU A 404 28.25 18.14 17.35
N GLY A 405 27.11 18.68 16.88
CA GLY A 405 26.58 18.46 15.54
C GLY A 405 25.36 17.54 15.47
N HIS A 406 24.52 17.75 14.46
CA HIS A 406 23.25 17.04 14.24
C HIS A 406 22.40 16.95 15.52
N HIS A 407 22.15 15.73 16.01
CA HIS A 407 21.36 15.41 17.19
C HIS A 407 22.20 15.27 18.47
N TYR A 408 23.51 15.56 18.42
CA TYR A 408 24.44 15.34 19.52
C TYR A 408 24.88 16.67 20.16
N PHE A 409 24.91 16.68 21.49
CA PHE A 409 25.43 17.78 22.29
C PHE A 409 25.87 17.25 23.64
N SER A 410 26.67 18.05 24.36
CA SER A 410 27.07 17.73 25.72
C SER A 410 26.72 18.82 26.71
N ILE A 411 26.50 18.40 27.95
CA ILE A 411 26.17 19.26 29.08
C ILE A 411 27.03 18.77 30.25
N ALA A 412 27.87 19.64 30.81
CA ALA A 412 28.75 19.30 31.94
C ALA A 412 29.57 18.00 31.72
N GLY A 413 29.94 17.71 30.47
CA GLY A 413 30.67 16.50 30.08
C GLY A 413 29.80 15.26 29.82
N GLN A 414 28.50 15.29 30.10
CA GLN A 414 27.56 14.21 29.76
C GLN A 414 27.13 14.36 28.30
N LEU A 415 27.18 13.27 27.54
CA LEU A 415 26.81 13.26 26.13
C LEU A 415 25.33 12.92 25.95
N TYR A 416 24.64 13.67 25.09
CA TYR A 416 23.22 13.49 24.78
C TYR A 416 23.03 13.22 23.28
N ARG A 417 22.01 12.43 22.95
CA ARG A 417 21.44 12.29 21.61
C ARG A 417 19.94 12.57 21.70
N HIS A 418 19.43 13.45 20.84
CA HIS A 418 18.05 13.94 20.93
C HIS A 418 17.77 14.55 22.32
N ASP A 419 16.85 13.96 23.08
CA ASP A 419 16.49 14.36 24.43
C ASP A 419 16.96 13.37 25.52
N ARG A 420 17.92 12.48 25.20
CA ARG A 420 18.36 11.39 26.10
C ARG A 420 19.88 11.40 26.35
N GLU A 421 20.25 11.15 27.60
CA GLU A 421 21.66 10.96 28.00
C GLU A 421 22.20 9.60 27.54
N LEU A 422 23.41 9.61 26.98
CA LEU A 422 24.19 8.43 26.63
C LEU A 422 25.03 7.99 27.83
N LYS A 423 24.46 7.14 28.70
CA LYS A 423 25.07 6.74 29.99
C LYS A 423 26.51 6.20 29.91
N ASN A 424 26.90 5.61 28.78
CA ASN A 424 28.20 4.95 28.59
C ASN A 424 29.21 5.80 27.80
N ALA A 425 28.94 7.09 27.60
CA ALA A 425 29.79 8.00 26.83
C ALA A 425 29.86 9.39 27.47
N LYS A 426 31.01 10.06 27.31
CA LYS A 426 31.28 11.42 27.79
C LYS A 426 31.82 12.28 26.66
N SER A 427 31.66 13.59 26.74
CA SER A 427 32.05 14.51 25.66
C SER A 427 33.55 14.58 25.44
N GLN A 428 34.36 14.49 26.50
CA GLN A 428 35.83 14.45 26.40
C GLN A 428 36.35 13.22 25.67
N SER A 429 35.47 12.25 25.41
CA SER A 429 35.76 11.07 24.64
C SER A 429 35.23 11.16 23.22
N VAL A 430 34.83 12.31 22.68
CA VAL A 430 34.30 12.42 21.31
C VAL A 430 35.38 12.92 20.36
N TYR A 431 35.61 12.18 19.27
CA TYR A 431 36.51 12.57 18.19
C TYR A 431 35.66 13.14 17.05
N GLN A 432 35.80 14.43 16.75
CA GLN A 432 35.42 14.94 15.43
C GLN A 432 36.42 14.36 14.44
N SER A 433 36.11 13.20 13.87
CA SER A 433 36.95 12.62 12.83
C SER A 433 36.93 13.51 11.58
N ASN A 434 37.94 13.36 10.71
CA ASN A 434 37.98 13.98 9.37
C ASN A 434 36.83 13.50 8.45
N CYS A 435 35.83 12.79 9.00
CA CYS A 435 34.58 12.54 8.32
C CYS A 435 33.89 13.89 8.10
N ARG A 436 33.83 14.26 6.83
CA ARG A 436 33.15 15.45 6.32
C ARG A 436 31.69 15.55 6.80
N PHE A 437 31.11 14.42 7.21
CA PHE A 437 29.81 14.28 7.83
C PHE A 437 29.94 13.20 8.92
N ILE A 438 29.96 13.58 10.19
CA ILE A 438 29.50 12.68 11.26
C ILE A 438 28.08 12.32 10.83
N SER A 439 27.83 11.09 10.37
CA SER A 439 26.46 10.76 9.94
C SER A 439 25.52 11.03 11.12
N ALA A 440 24.29 11.48 10.86
CA ALA A 440 23.34 11.84 11.93
C ALA A 440 23.11 10.71 12.97
N GLU A 441 23.57 9.50 12.65
CA GLU A 441 23.44 8.29 13.45
C GLU A 441 24.76 7.75 14.02
N CYS A 442 25.94 8.28 13.66
CA CYS A 442 27.25 7.69 14.00
C CYS A 442 28.23 8.71 14.62
N LEU A 443 28.82 8.39 15.77
CA LEU A 443 29.83 9.21 16.46
C LEU A 443 31.07 8.38 16.78
N ALA A 444 32.26 8.91 16.47
CA ALA A 444 33.53 8.30 16.85
C ALA A 444 34.01 8.82 18.21
N LEU A 445 34.49 7.92 19.06
CA LEU A 445 35.05 8.26 20.36
C LEU A 445 36.59 8.30 20.34
N ASN A 446 37.20 9.12 21.20
CA ASN A 446 38.66 9.28 21.37
C ASN A 446 39.37 7.98 21.76
N ASN A 447 38.66 7.02 22.35
CA ASN A 447 39.18 5.69 22.64
C ASN A 447 39.04 4.70 21.46
N GLY A 448 38.70 5.19 20.26
CA GLY A 448 38.53 4.40 19.04
C GLY A 448 37.20 3.66 18.93
N ARG A 449 36.33 3.71 19.95
CA ARG A 449 34.99 3.09 19.90
C ARG A 449 34.04 3.94 19.07
N VAL A 450 32.99 3.31 18.56
CA VAL A 450 31.97 3.99 17.73
C VAL A 450 30.62 3.86 18.42
N ILE A 451 29.84 4.94 18.42
CA ILE A 451 28.43 4.92 18.79
C ILE A 451 27.63 5.03 17.50
N TYR A 452 26.87 3.99 17.17
CA TYR A 452 25.93 4.00 16.06
C TYR A 452 24.51 3.80 16.59
N ARG A 453 23.57 4.70 16.29
CA ARG A 453 22.16 4.64 16.74
C ARG A 453 21.98 4.38 18.24
N ASN A 454 22.80 5.03 19.09
CA ASN A 454 22.80 4.85 20.56
C ASN A 454 23.38 3.50 21.04
N LEU A 455 23.97 2.71 20.16
CA LEU A 455 24.64 1.46 20.50
C LEU A 455 26.15 1.63 20.42
N LEU A 456 26.81 1.29 21.52
CA LEU A 456 28.25 1.40 21.66
C LEU A 456 28.92 0.16 21.03
N GLN A 457 29.41 0.35 19.81
CA GLN A 457 30.11 -0.64 19.01
C GLN A 457 31.56 -0.78 19.52
N ASN A 458 32.06 -2.02 19.64
CA ASN A 458 33.20 -2.22 20.54
C ASN A 458 34.44 -2.94 20.02
N LYS A 459 34.51 -3.59 18.83
CA LYS A 459 35.72 -4.42 18.56
C LYS A 459 36.31 -4.53 17.15
N GLN A 460 35.81 -3.88 16.10
CA GLN A 460 36.43 -4.03 14.77
C GLN A 460 36.44 -2.76 13.90
N LEU A 461 35.94 -1.63 14.40
CA LEU A 461 35.79 -0.40 13.61
C LEU A 461 36.91 0.58 13.95
N ASP A 462 37.52 1.17 12.93
CA ASP A 462 38.36 2.36 13.05
C ASP A 462 37.49 3.62 12.95
N GLY A 463 37.04 4.11 14.12
CA GLY A 463 36.18 5.29 14.20
C GLY A 463 36.78 6.57 13.57
N ALA A 464 38.10 6.67 13.42
CA ALA A 464 38.74 7.86 12.84
C ALA A 464 38.55 7.97 11.32
N SER A 465 38.37 6.83 10.64
CA SER A 465 38.20 6.76 9.19
C SER A 465 36.83 6.21 8.76
N LEU A 466 35.96 5.90 9.73
CA LEU A 466 34.65 5.30 9.49
C LEU A 466 33.69 6.23 8.74
N VAL A 467 33.30 5.83 7.54
CA VAL A 467 32.26 6.44 6.72
C VAL A 467 31.05 5.51 6.67
N VAL A 468 29.91 5.98 7.18
CA VAL A 468 28.62 5.27 7.05
C VAL A 468 27.91 5.79 5.80
N PHE A 469 27.64 4.92 4.83
CA PHE A 469 27.00 5.31 3.57
C PHE A 469 25.48 5.37 3.70
N ASN A 470 24.89 4.38 4.37
CA ASN A 470 23.45 4.25 4.60
C ASN A 470 23.19 3.29 5.77
N HIS A 471 21.94 2.93 6.01
CA HIS A 471 21.54 2.02 7.09
C HIS A 471 22.10 0.59 6.96
N TYR A 472 22.66 0.23 5.81
CA TYR A 472 23.11 -1.12 5.48
C TYR A 472 24.62 -1.24 5.29
N PHE A 473 25.32 -0.15 4.93
CA PHE A 473 26.73 -0.21 4.58
C PHE A 473 27.54 0.91 5.22
N ALA A 474 28.76 0.55 5.64
CA ALA A 474 29.79 1.47 6.09
C ALA A 474 31.17 0.98 5.64
N LYS A 475 32.18 1.82 5.72
CA LYS A 475 33.58 1.43 5.54
C LYS A 475 34.48 2.22 6.47
N ASP A 476 35.62 1.68 6.83
CA ASP A 476 36.72 2.45 7.41
C ASP A 476 37.97 2.30 6.54
N GLY A 477 39.14 2.73 7.02
CA GLY A 477 40.40 2.62 6.29
C GLY A 477 40.88 1.18 6.07
N LYS A 478 40.23 0.18 6.70
CA LYS A 478 40.68 -1.23 6.72
C LYS A 478 39.65 -2.19 6.13
N HIS A 479 38.35 -2.01 6.40
CA HIS A 479 37.30 -2.91 5.95
C HIS A 479 36.05 -2.19 5.45
N VAL A 480 35.27 -2.93 4.68
CA VAL A 480 33.87 -2.59 4.35
C VAL A 480 32.97 -3.43 5.25
N TYR A 481 31.89 -2.83 5.73
CA TYR A 481 30.95 -3.44 6.64
C TYR A 481 29.53 -3.45 6.08
N CYS A 482 28.81 -4.54 6.29
CA CYS A 482 27.34 -4.52 6.28
C CYS A 482 26.80 -4.39 7.70
N ILE A 483 25.73 -3.62 7.87
CA ILE A 483 25.08 -3.36 9.15
C ILE A 483 23.82 -4.22 9.21
N ASP A 484 23.74 -5.11 10.21
CA ASP A 484 22.56 -5.95 10.41
C ASP A 484 21.41 -5.19 11.11
N TRP A 485 20.26 -5.85 11.21
CA TRP A 485 19.05 -5.26 11.81
C TRP A 485 19.18 -5.05 13.32
N ASN A 486 20.21 -5.62 13.96
CA ASN A 486 20.56 -5.38 15.35
C ASN A 486 21.67 -4.32 15.48
N ASP A 487 21.89 -3.52 14.43
CA ASP A 487 22.90 -2.47 14.32
C ASP A 487 24.34 -2.98 14.58
N ARG A 488 24.61 -4.25 14.25
CA ARG A 488 25.97 -4.82 14.33
C ARG A 488 26.66 -4.73 12.98
N PHE A 489 27.93 -4.36 13.03
CA PHE A 489 28.79 -4.26 11.86
C PHE A 489 29.44 -5.61 11.60
N HIS A 490 29.26 -6.13 10.40
CA HIS A 490 29.88 -7.37 9.92
C HIS A 490 30.82 -7.04 8.77
N VAL A 491 32.06 -7.51 8.84
CA VAL A 491 33.05 -7.32 7.77
C VAL A 491 32.59 -8.07 6.53
N ILE A 492 32.57 -7.37 5.40
CA ILE A 492 32.40 -8.00 4.08
C ILE A 492 33.79 -8.47 3.65
N ALA A 493 33.99 -9.78 3.61
CA ALA A 493 35.24 -10.38 3.17
C ALA A 493 35.55 -9.96 1.72
N GLU A 494 36.84 -9.74 1.42
CA GLU A 494 37.37 -9.41 0.08
C GLU A 494 36.99 -8.03 -0.50
N ALA A 495 36.16 -7.24 0.18
CA ALA A 495 35.82 -5.89 -0.26
C ALA A 495 36.93 -4.87 0.06
N ASP A 496 37.42 -4.16 -0.96
CA ASP A 496 38.44 -3.11 -0.79
C ASP A 496 37.79 -1.75 -0.41
N PRO A 497 38.08 -1.19 0.77
CA PRO A 497 37.49 0.07 1.21
C PRO A 497 37.82 1.27 0.30
N LYS A 498 38.93 1.23 -0.44
CA LYS A 498 39.31 2.33 -1.34
C LYS A 498 38.41 2.40 -2.56
N THR A 499 38.01 1.25 -3.09
CA THR A 499 37.24 1.12 -4.32
C THR A 499 35.76 0.84 -4.08
N PHE A 500 35.37 0.51 -2.84
CA PHE A 500 33.98 0.24 -2.50
C PHE A 500 33.10 1.50 -2.54
N HIS A 501 32.03 1.37 -3.32
CA HIS A 501 30.90 2.28 -3.40
C HIS A 501 29.64 1.53 -2.94
N ALA A 502 28.89 2.10 -2.01
CA ALA A 502 27.63 1.51 -1.59
C ALA A 502 26.62 1.56 -2.74
N PRO A 503 25.92 0.46 -3.04
CA PRO A 503 24.87 0.46 -4.05
C PRO A 503 23.79 1.47 -3.66
N ASP A 504 23.41 2.33 -4.61
CA ASP A 504 22.28 3.22 -4.45
C ASP A 504 21.01 2.40 -4.69
N PHE A 505 20.43 1.88 -3.60
CA PHE A 505 19.19 1.10 -3.66
C PHE A 505 18.00 1.87 -4.27
N ARG A 506 18.13 3.17 -4.55
CA ARG A 506 17.14 3.94 -5.32
C ARG A 506 17.29 3.80 -6.84
N GLN A 507 18.45 3.40 -7.36
CA GLN A 507 18.70 3.29 -8.82
C GLN A 507 18.65 1.86 -9.37
N ASP A 508 19.02 0.84 -8.57
CA ASP A 508 19.17 -0.54 -9.06
C ASP A 508 17.86 -1.33 -9.26
N VAL A 509 16.70 -0.74 -8.95
CA VAL A 509 15.38 -1.33 -9.26
C VAL A 509 15.11 -1.36 -10.78
N LYS A 510 15.90 -0.65 -11.61
CA LYS A 510 15.76 -0.70 -13.08
C LYS A 510 16.36 -1.95 -13.74
N LEU A 511 17.09 -2.80 -13.01
CA LEU A 511 17.74 -3.98 -13.57
C LEU A 511 17.01 -5.31 -13.32
N GLN A 512 15.69 -5.36 -13.11
CA GLN A 512 14.93 -6.63 -13.19
C GLN A 512 13.47 -6.46 -13.69
N GLN A 513 13.26 -5.74 -14.79
CA GLN A 513 12.04 -5.88 -15.60
C GLN A 513 12.29 -6.75 -16.83
N LYS A 514 12.63 -8.02 -16.62
CA LYS A 514 12.34 -9.11 -17.56
C LYS A 514 12.14 -10.40 -16.77
N GLY A 515 10.90 -10.83 -16.68
CA GLY A 515 10.51 -12.14 -16.13
C GLY A 515 9.73 -12.02 -14.84
N HIS A 516 8.42 -12.25 -14.93
CA HIS A 516 7.59 -12.63 -13.80
C HIS A 516 8.15 -13.92 -13.19
N ASP A 517 8.82 -13.83 -12.04
CA ASP A 517 8.75 -14.88 -11.01
C ASP A 517 9.36 -14.43 -9.68
N LYS A 518 8.53 -14.50 -8.63
CA LYS A 518 8.84 -14.40 -7.19
C LYS A 518 9.53 -13.12 -6.70
N GLN A 519 8.86 -12.44 -5.76
CA GLN A 519 9.47 -11.50 -4.83
C GLN A 519 10.75 -12.10 -4.24
N ARG A 520 11.92 -11.67 -4.72
CA ARG A 520 13.17 -11.79 -3.97
C ARG A 520 13.42 -10.45 -3.32
N THR A 521 13.06 -10.33 -2.04
CA THR A 521 13.81 -9.46 -1.12
C THR A 521 15.28 -9.82 -1.30
N PHE A 522 16.11 -8.85 -1.70
CA PHE A 522 17.56 -9.04 -1.71
C PHE A 522 17.99 -9.35 -0.28
N ASP A 523 18.28 -10.62 0.00
CA ASP A 523 18.71 -11.07 1.30
C ASP A 523 20.22 -10.87 1.37
N TRP A 524 20.64 -9.70 1.88
CA TRP A 524 22.05 -9.36 2.09
C TRP A 524 22.78 -10.40 2.97
N ARG A 525 22.06 -11.26 3.70
CA ARG A 525 22.61 -12.42 4.42
C ARG A 525 23.34 -13.40 3.50
N GLN A 526 23.07 -13.38 2.19
CA GLN A 526 23.82 -14.16 1.19
C GLN A 526 25.24 -13.64 0.95
N LEU A 527 25.58 -12.44 1.45
CA LEU A 527 26.93 -11.87 1.41
C LEU A 527 27.70 -12.09 2.72
N LEU A 528 27.04 -12.59 3.77
CA LEU A 528 27.71 -12.99 5.00
C LEU A 528 28.37 -14.37 4.79
N PRO A 529 29.61 -14.59 5.25
CA PRO A 529 30.11 -15.95 5.42
C PRO A 529 29.15 -16.71 6.34
N GLU A 530 28.81 -17.97 6.01
CA GLU A 530 27.94 -18.78 6.86
C GLU A 530 28.49 -18.81 8.28
N PRO A 531 27.63 -18.65 9.32
CA PRO A 531 28.08 -18.79 10.69
C PRO A 531 28.51 -20.24 10.91
N GLU A 532 29.82 -20.48 10.96
CA GLU A 532 30.37 -21.67 11.61
C GLU A 532 29.98 -21.61 13.08
N TYR A 533 28.86 -22.20 13.49
CA TYR A 533 28.70 -22.78 14.83
C TYR A 533 27.52 -23.75 14.87
N SER A 534 27.88 -25.02 15.13
CA SER A 534 27.08 -26.05 15.80
C SER A 534 26.65 -25.64 17.20
#